data_AF-A0A1M5PUF0-F1
#
_entry.id   AF-A0A1M5PUF0-F1
#
_cell.length_a   1.000
_cell.length_b   1.000
_cell.length_c   1.000
_cell.angle_alpha   90.00
_cell.angle_beta   90.00
_cell.angle_gamma   90.00
#
_symmetry.space_group_name_H-M   'P 1'
#
loop_
_entity.id
_entity.type
_entity.pdbx_description
1 polymer ?
#
loop_
_entity_poly.entity_id
_entity_poly.type
_entity_poly.pdbx_seq_one_letter_code
_entity_poly.pdbx_strand_id
1 'polypeptide(L)' 'MIGILSKLSGILAEHKIGIFAVSTYNTDYILVKEENFERSLEVLIAEGYTVI' A
#
# COMPACT_ATOMS: atom_id res chain seq x y z
N MET A 1 16.05 -4.69 -1.74
CA MET A 1 14.78 -5.06 -1.07
C MET A 1 13.67 -4.76 -2.07
N ILE A 2 13.10 -5.76 -2.77
CA ILE A 2 12.11 -5.56 -3.86
C ILE A 2 10.76 -6.21 -3.50
N GLY A 3 10.72 -7.04 -2.46
CA GLY A 3 9.57 -7.89 -2.13
C GLY A 3 8.42 -7.20 -1.40
N ILE A 4 8.68 -6.25 -0.49
CA ILE A 4 7.61 -5.66 0.31
C ILE A 4 6.73 -4.73 -0.53
N LEU A 5 7.34 -3.86 -1.34
CA LEU A 5 6.62 -2.96 -2.23
C LEU A 5 5.80 -3.75 -3.26
N SER A 6 6.35 -4.82 -3.84
CA SER A 6 5.63 -5.67 -4.79
C SER A 6 4.41 -6.37 -4.17
N LYS A 7 4.47 -6.75 -2.89
CA LYS A 7 3.32 -7.35 -2.19
C LYS A 7 2.23 -6.33 -1.94
N LEU A 8 2.59 -5.18 -1.36
CA LEU A 8 1.64 -4.12 -1.05
C LEU A 8 0.99 -3.55 -2.32
N SER A 9 1.79 -3.32 -3.37
CA SER A 9 1.27 -2.82 -4.65
C SER A 9 0.36 -3.83 -5.36
N GLY A 10 0.66 -5.12 -5.26
CA GLY A 10 -0.19 -6.19 -5.79
C GLY A 10 -1.58 -6.18 -5.14
N ILE A 11 -1.62 -6.19 -3.80
CA ILE A 11 -2.86 -6.15 -3.02
C ILE A 11 -3.70 -4.92 -3.39
N LEU A 12 -3.08 -3.74 -3.40
CA LEU A 12 -3.78 -2.49 -3.73
C LEU A 12 -4.27 -2.48 -5.19
N ALA A 13 -3.49 -3.05 -6.12
CA ALA A 13 -3.88 -3.16 -7.53
C ALA A 13 -5.06 -4.13 -7.75
N GLU A 14 -5.10 -5.28 -7.07
CA GLU A 14 -6.23 -6.22 -7.13
C GLU A 14 -7.54 -5.56 -6.70
N HIS A 15 -7.46 -4.64 -5.73
CA HIS A 15 -8.59 -3.84 -5.27
C HIS A 15 -8.81 -2.54 -6.06
N LYS A 16 -8.09 -2.34 -7.18
CA LYS A 16 -8.17 -1.15 -8.05
C LYS A 16 -7.86 0.17 -7.34
N ILE A 17 -6.96 0.13 -6.36
CA ILE A 17 -6.45 1.31 -5.66
C ILE A 17 -5.14 1.70 -6.32
N GLY A 18 -5.16 2.83 -7.03
CA GLY A 18 -3.96 3.39 -7.64
C GLY A 18 -3.01 3.91 -6.56
N ILE A 19 -1.71 3.63 -6.73
CA ILE A 19 -0.66 4.08 -5.81
C ILE A 19 0.37 4.95 -6.51
N PHE A 20 1.06 5.76 -5.71
CA PHE A 20 2.30 6.42 -6.08
C PHE A 20 3.37 6.08 -5.03
N ALA A 21 4.45 5.43 -5.45
CA ALA A 21 5.49 4.96 -4.55
C ALA A 21 6.72 5.86 -4.59
N VAL A 22 7.24 6.22 -3.43
CA VAL A 22 8.49 6.98 -3.26
C VAL A 22 9.40 6.23 -2.30
N SER A 23 10.51 5.71 -2.84
CA SER A 23 11.55 5.06 -2.05
C SER A 23 12.58 6.08 -1.59
N THR A 24 12.92 6.05 -0.31
CA THR A 24 14.04 6.80 0.27
C THR A 24 15.15 5.83 0.69
N TYR A 25 16.23 6.34 1.28
CA TYR A 25 17.31 5.49 1.78
C TYR A 25 16.84 4.51 2.88
N ASN A 26 15.91 4.95 3.75
CA ASN A 26 15.50 4.18 4.92
C ASN A 26 14.12 3.52 4.81
N THR A 27 13.23 4.08 4.00
CA THR A 27 11.82 3.65 3.96
C THR A 27 11.18 3.90 2.60
N ASP A 28 10.11 3.17 2.33
CA ASP A 28 9.24 3.32 1.17
C ASP A 28 7.93 3.96 1.58
N TYR A 29 7.55 5.06 0.91
CA TYR A 29 6.24 5.68 1.06
C TYR A 29 5.34 5.22 -0.08
N ILE A 30 4.13 4.77 0.26
CA ILE A 30 3.06 4.48 -0.70
C ILE A 30 1.97 5.50 -0.46
N LEU A 31 1.73 6.33 -1.46
CA LEU A 31 0.66 7.33 -1.45
C LEU A 31 -0.53 6.78 -2.22
N VAL A 32 -1.72 6.98 -1.66
CA VAL A 32 -3.01 6.71 -2.29
C VAL A 32 -3.77 8.01 -2.40
N LYS A 33 -4.79 8.05 -3.25
CA LYS A 33 -5.71 9.19 -3.24
C LYS A 33 -6.51 9.20 -1.95
N GLU A 34 -6.82 10.40 -1.45
CA GLU A 34 -7.54 10.61 -0.19
C GLU A 34 -8.87 9.84 -0.16
N GLU A 35 -9.62 9.83 -1.26
CA GLU A 35 -10.90 9.10 -1.35
C GLU A 35 -10.76 7.57 -1.21
N ASN A 36 -9.55 7.03 -1.35
CA ASN A 36 -9.25 5.61 -1.20
C ASN A 36 -8.49 5.30 0.09
N PHE A 37 -8.23 6.28 0.96
CA PHE A 37 -7.38 6.09 2.14
C PHE A 37 -7.95 5.01 3.07
N GLU A 38 -9.16 5.19 3.59
CA GLU A 38 -9.82 4.21 4.48
C GLU A 38 -9.91 2.82 3.84
N ARG A 39 -10.35 2.76 2.58
CA ARG A 39 -10.45 1.51 1.82
C ARG A 39 -9.09 0.81 1.67
N SER A 40 -8.01 1.57 1.50
CA SER A 40 -6.66 0.99 1.41
C SER A 40 -6.22 0.37 2.74
N LEU A 41 -6.57 0.99 3.87
CA LEU A 41 -6.29 0.44 5.20
C LEU A 41 -7.09 -0.84 5.44
N GLU A 42 -8.39 -0.83 5.14
CA GLU A 42 -9.26 -2.00 5.30
C GLU A 42 -8.74 -3.22 4.52
N VAL A 43 -8.35 -3.02 3.26
CA VAL A 43 -7.82 -4.08 2.41
C VAL A 43 -6.49 -4.61 2.95
N LEU A 44 -5.59 -3.73 3.38
CA LEU A 44 -4.30 -4.14 3.94
C LEU A 44 -4.49 -4.91 5.27
N ILE A 45 -5.41 -4.47 6.13
CA ILE A 45 -5.75 -5.17 7.38
C ILE A 45 -6.35 -6.55 7.09
N ALA A 46 -7.25 -6.65 6.10
CA ALA A 46 -7.86 -7.92 5.69
C ALA A 46 -6.81 -8.93 5.18
N GLU A 47 -5.75 -8.44 4.53
CA GLU A 47 -4.60 -9.24 4.08
C GLU A 47 -3.57 -9.51 5.20
N GLY A 48 -3.88 -9.16 6.45
CA GLY A 48 -3.08 -9.47 7.64
C GLY A 48 -1.97 -8.46 7.95
N TYR A 49 -1.96 -7.29 7.32
CA TYR A 49 -1.02 -6.23 7.68
C TYR A 49 -1.52 -5.42 8.88
N THR A 50 -0.60 -5.03 9.77
CA THR A 50 -0.91 -4.17 10.92
C THR A 50 -0.77 -2.70 10.54
N VAL A 51 -1.78 -1.91 10.85
CA VAL A 51 -1.75 -0.44 10.76
C VAL A 51 -1.54 0.11 12.17
N ILE A 52 -0.55 0.99 12.35
CA ILE A 52 -0.11 1.54 13.64
C ILE A 52 -0.15 3.07 13.62
#